data_AF-A0A067GII3-F1
#
_entry.id   AF-A0A067GII3-F1
#
_cell.length_a   1.000
_cell.length_b   1.000
_cell.length_c   1.000
_cell.angle_alpha   90.00
_cell.angle_beta   90.00
_cell.angle_gamma   90.00
#
_symmetry.space_group_name_H-M   'P 1'
#
loop_
_entity.id
_entity.type
_entity.pdbx_description
1 polymer ?
#
loop_
_entity_poly.entity_id
_entity_poly.type
_entity_poly.pdbx_seq_one_letter_code
_entity_poly.pdbx_strand_id
1 'polypeptide(L)' 'MFTDILLQLDIKVAPGSHADEESVNKQLNDKERIAAALENPNLRQLVDECLYSCEI' A
#
# COMPACT_ATOMS: atom_id res chain seq x y z
N MET A 1 19.04 14.39 -12.76
CA MET A 1 17.59 14.36 -12.48
C MET A 1 17.46 13.88 -11.06
N PHE A 2 17.35 14.83 -10.14
CA PHE A 2 17.20 14.59 -8.71
C PHE A 2 15.78 14.10 -8.44
N THR A 3 15.63 13.29 -7.38
CA THR A 3 14.41 12.75 -6.75
C THR A 3 14.04 11.28 -7.00
N ASP A 4 15.00 10.36 -6.94
CA ASP A 4 14.83 9.18 -6.09
C ASP A 4 14.70 9.67 -4.64
N ILE A 5 13.57 10.30 -4.30
CA ILE A 5 13.25 10.64 -2.93
C ILE A 5 13.06 9.29 -2.23
N LEU A 6 14.00 8.97 -1.35
CA LEU A 6 13.97 7.89 -0.38
C LEU A 6 12.84 8.11 0.63
N LEU A 7 11.59 8.21 0.18
CA LEU A 7 10.44 8.19 1.07
C LEU A 7 10.17 6.73 1.42
N GLN A 8 10.74 6.28 2.53
CA GLN A 8 10.37 5.01 3.12
C GLN A 8 9.02 5.20 3.81
N LEU A 9 7.94 4.88 3.09
CA LEU A 9 6.59 4.81 3.65
C LEU A 9 6.48 3.52 4.47
N ASP A 10 6.38 3.68 5.78
CA ASP A 10 6.09 2.59 6.72
C ASP A 10 4.59 2.65 7.04
N ILE A 11 3.87 1.61 6.61
CA ILE A 11 2.43 1.49 6.79
C ILE A 11 2.17 0.36 7.78
N LYS A 12 1.46 0.67 8.85
CA LYS A 12 1.05 -0.29 9.88
C LYS A 12 -0.42 -0.12 10.21
N VAL A 13 -1.11 -1.24 10.41
CA VAL A 13 -2.45 -1.28 10.98
C VAL A 13 -2.41 -0.85 12.44
N ALA A 14 -3.48 -0.24 12.92
CA ALA A 14 -3.56 0.19 14.32
C ALA A 14 -3.50 -1.02 15.28
N PRO A 15 -2.71 -0.92 16.36
CA PRO A 15 -2.44 -2.06 17.25
C PRO A 15 -3.73 -2.61 17.86
N GLY A 16 -3.95 -3.91 17.73
CA GLY A 16 -5.12 -4.61 18.26
C GLY A 16 -6.41 -4.44 17.46
N SER A 17 -6.34 -3.79 16.28
CA SER A 17 -7.52 -3.64 15.39
C SER A 17 -7.79 -4.86 14.52
N HIS A 18 -6.80 -5.75 14.34
CA HIS A 18 -6.91 -6.95 13.53
C HIS A 18 -6.20 -8.14 14.19
N ALA A 19 -6.80 -9.33 14.11
CA ALA A 19 -6.21 -10.56 14.65
C ALA A 19 -4.88 -10.96 13.96
N ASP A 20 -4.73 -10.61 12.69
CA ASP A 20 -3.56 -10.94 11.85
C ASP A 20 -2.70 -9.71 11.53
N GLU A 21 -2.60 -8.77 12.47
CA GLU A 21 -1.90 -7.50 12.30
C GLU A 21 -0.47 -7.66 11.78
N GLU A 22 0.29 -8.61 12.33
CA GLU A 22 1.68 -8.87 11.92
C GLU A 22 1.77 -9.34 10.46
N SER A 23 0.84 -10.20 10.04
CA SER A 23 0.78 -10.69 8.66
C SER A 23 0.44 -9.55 7.70
N VAL A 24 -0.57 -8.74 8.02
CA VAL A 24 -0.97 -7.60 7.20
C VAL A 24 0.16 -6.57 7.10
N ASN A 25 0.80 -6.24 8.23
CA ASN A 25 1.92 -5.30 8.26
C ASN A 25 3.11 -5.80 7.42
N LYS A 26 3.44 -7.09 7.45
CA LYS A 26 4.49 -7.65 6.58
C LYS A 26 4.14 -7.50 5.11
N GLN A 27 2.88 -7.70 4.73
CA GLN A 27 2.46 -7.55 3.34
C GLN A 27 2.51 -6.09 2.87
N LEU A 28 2.15 -5.14 3.72
CA LEU A 28 2.16 -3.70 3.43
C LEU A 28 3.57 -3.08 3.43
N ASN A 29 4.55 -3.74 4.04
CA ASN A 29 5.95 -3.27 4.03
C ASN A 29 6.80 -3.95 2.95
N ASP A 30 6.25 -4.91 2.21
CA ASP A 30 6.92 -5.58 1.09
C ASP A 30 6.79 -4.74 -0.18
N LYS A 31 7.83 -3.94 -0.46
CA LYS A 31 7.87 -3.01 -1.61
C LYS A 31 7.79 -3.73 -2.95
N GLU A 32 8.38 -4.92 -3.08
CA GLU A 32 8.39 -5.67 -4.34
C GLU A 32 7.02 -6.28 -4.61
N ARG A 33 6.35 -6.80 -3.58
CA ARG A 33 4.97 -7.29 -3.72
C ARG A 33 3.98 -6.18 -4.01
N ILE A 34 4.13 -5.01 -3.40
CA ILE A 34 3.27 -3.85 -3.69
C ILE A 34 3.48 -3.36 -5.12
N ALA A 35 4.74 -3.27 -5.57
CA ALA A 35 5.05 -2.89 -6.94
C ALA A 35 4.41 -3.87 -7.95
N ALA A 36 4.59 -5.17 -7.75
CA ALA A 36 3.97 -6.20 -8.60
C ALA A 36 2.44 -6.16 -8.58
N ALA A 37 1.83 -5.87 -7.42
CA ALA A 37 0.38 -5.72 -7.31
C ALA A 37 -0.12 -4.48 -8.07
N LEU A 38 0.63 -3.37 -8.06
CA LEU A 38 0.29 -2.14 -8.78
C LEU A 38 0.55 -2.20 -10.29
N GLU A 39 1.35 -3.17 -10.76
CA GLU A 39 1.48 -3.49 -12.18
C GLU A 39 0.27 -4.29 -12.72
N ASN A 40 -0.54 -4.90 -11.84
CA ASN A 40 -1.76 -5.57 -12.25
C ASN A 40 -2.88 -4.54 -12.48
N PRO A 41 -3.40 -4.40 -13.72
CA PRO A 41 -4.37 -3.36 -14.06
C PRO A 41 -5.68 -3.46 -13.26
N ASN A 42 -6.12 -4.67 -12.86
CA ASN A 42 -7.34 -4.83 -12.07
C ASN A 42 -7.17 -4.29 -10.64
N LEU A 43 -6.04 -4.61 -10.01
CA LEU A 43 -5.72 -4.12 -8.66
C LEU A 43 -5.46 -2.62 -8.69
N ARG A 44 -4.75 -2.15 -9.72
CA ARG A 44 -4.48 -0.73 -9.91
C ARG A 44 -5.76 0.08 -10.05
N GLN A 45 -6.69 -0.37 -10.89
CA GLN A 45 -7.97 0.30 -11.07
C GLN A 45 -8.77 0.36 -9.76
N LEU A 46 -8.84 -0.74 -9.00
CA LEU A 46 -9.53 -0.75 -7.70
C LEU A 46 -8.90 0.22 -6.69
N VAL A 47 -7.57 0.26 -6.63
CA VAL A 47 -6.85 1.20 -5.76
C VAL A 47 -7.12 2.64 -6.20
N ASP A 48 -7.04 2.93 -7.49
CA ASP A 48 -7.33 4.26 -8.02
C ASP A 48 -8.80 4.63 -7.72
N GLU A 49 -9.78 3.75 -7.92
CA GLU A 49 -11.19 3.94 -7.55
C GLU A 49 -11.34 4.25 -6.05
N CYS A 50 -10.65 3.52 -5.16
CA CYS A 50 -10.68 3.82 -3.73
C CYS A 50 -10.07 5.19 -3.40
N LEU A 51 -8.98 5.58 -4.07
CA LEU A 51 -8.34 6.90 -3.88
C LEU A 51 -9.23 8.04 -4.39
N TYR A 52 -9.92 7.86 -5.51
CA TYR A 52 -10.83 8.84 -6.08
C TYR A 52 -12.20 8.89 -5.38
N SER A 53 -12.67 7.77 -4.82
CA SER A 53 -13.94 7.71 -4.07
C SER A 53 -13.91 8.55 -2.79
N CYS A 54 -12.71 8.93 -2.33
CA CYS A 54 -12.52 9.98 -1.35
C CYS A 54 -12.53 11.35 -2.06
N GLU A 55 -13.66 11.72 -2.69
CA GLU A 55 -13.91 13.12 -3.02
C GLU A 55 -13.86 13.92 -1.70
N ILE A 56 -12.91 14.86 -1.62
CA ILE A 56 -12.84 15.89 -0.58
C ILE A 56 -13.96 16.90 -0.81
#